data_AF-A0A7S3U6Y4-F1
#
_entry.id   AF-A0A7S3U6Y4-F1
#
_cell.length_a   1.000
_cell.length_b   1.000
_cell.length_c   1.000
_cell.angle_alpha   90.00
_cell.angle_beta   90.00
_cell.angle_gamma   90.00
#
_symmetry.space_group_name_H-M   'P 1'
#
loop_
_entity.id
_entity.type
_entity.pdbx_description
1 polymer ?
#
loop_
_entity_poly.entity_id
_entity_poly.type
_entity_poly.pdbx_seq_one_letter_code
_entity_poly.pdbx_strand_id
1 'polypeptide(L)'
;IIVIYESVRPQITILWRIPGTTIYRNMKQESSGTFIPNVFICRIGSSMYFANASFVKDMLLAYVNDLEEVNPTEYMILEMTPVVSIDSTAVHIIEDIVSDFRGRGIQTAF
;
A
#
# COMPACT_ATOMS: atom_id res chain seq x y z
N ILE A 1 -25.43 -14.86 3.12
CA ILE A 1 -24.88 -13.52 2.77
C ILE A 1 -23.55 -13.39 3.52
N ILE A 2 -22.45 -13.83 2.90
CA ILE A 2 -21.08 -13.84 3.46
C ILE A 2 -20.16 -13.32 2.35
N VAL A 3 -20.39 -12.09 1.88
CA VAL A 3 -19.57 -11.43 0.85
C VAL A 3 -19.11 -10.05 1.33
N ILE A 4 -19.81 -9.46 2.31
CA ILE A 4 -19.55 -8.11 2.79
C ILE A 4 -18.36 -8.09 3.78
N TYR A 5 -18.13 -9.14 4.57
CA TYR A 5 -17.12 -9.09 5.64
C TYR A 5 -15.67 -9.13 5.12
N GLU A 6 -15.38 -9.93 4.08
CA GLU A 6 -14.03 -9.98 3.48
C GLU A 6 -13.74 -8.79 2.56
N SER A 7 -14.77 -8.13 2.02
CA SER A 7 -14.61 -6.98 1.10
C SER A 7 -14.24 -5.67 1.81
N VAL A 8 -14.42 -5.58 3.14
CA VAL A 8 -14.24 -4.32 3.91
C VAL A 8 -12.80 -4.12 4.39
N ARG A 9 -11.99 -5.18 4.49
CA ARG A 9 -10.60 -5.11 4.96
C ARG A 9 -9.63 -5.75 3.95
N PRO A 10 -9.23 -5.02 2.89
CA PRO A 10 -8.24 -5.48 1.94
C PRO A 10 -6.97 -5.88 2.66
N GLN A 11 -6.35 -6.98 2.23
CA GLN A 11 -5.04 -7.36 2.71
C GLN A 11 -4.01 -6.34 2.23
N ILE A 12 -3.41 -5.59 3.16
CA ILE A 12 -2.30 -4.67 2.86
C ILE A 12 -1.00 -5.33 3.31
N THR A 13 -0.06 -5.46 2.38
CA THR A 13 1.19 -6.18 2.64
C THR A 13 2.40 -5.31 2.29
N ILE A 14 3.27 -5.06 3.27
CA ILE A 14 4.53 -4.35 3.05
C ILE A 14 5.50 -5.29 2.33
N LEU A 15 6.11 -4.77 1.27
CA LEU A 15 7.06 -5.51 0.46
C LEU A 15 8.49 -5.01 0.68
N TRP A 16 9.42 -5.95 0.81
CA TRP A 16 10.85 -5.70 0.74
C TRP A 16 11.47 -6.41 -0.46
N ARG A 17 12.65 -5.94 -0.88
CA ARG A 17 13.38 -6.56 -1.99
C ARG A 17 14.28 -7.68 -1.47
N ILE A 18 14.33 -8.81 -2.17
CA ILE A 18 15.31 -9.85 -1.90
C ILE A 18 16.66 -9.44 -2.52
N PRO A 19 17.77 -9.35 -1.73
CA PRO A 19 19.07 -8.92 -2.21
C PRO A 19 19.54 -9.69 -3.45
N GLY A 20 20.10 -8.98 -4.42
CA GLY A 20 20.59 -9.58 -5.67
C GLY A 20 19.51 -10.00 -6.68
N THR A 21 18.22 -9.75 -6.40
CA THR A 21 17.11 -10.13 -7.31
C THR A 21 16.22 -8.93 -7.64
N THR A 22 15.25 -9.10 -8.54
CA THR A 22 14.14 -8.14 -8.76
C THR A 22 12.86 -8.55 -8.04
N ILE A 23 12.95 -9.50 -7.09
CA ILE A 23 11.80 -10.09 -6.43
C ILE A 23 11.46 -9.30 -5.17
N TYR A 24 10.18 -8.98 -5.03
CA TYR A 24 9.61 -8.34 -3.85
C TYR A 24 8.73 -9.34 -3.08
N ARG A 25 8.93 -9.42 -1.76
CA ARG A 25 8.25 -10.38 -0.87
C ARG A 25 7.64 -9.68 0.33
N ASN A 26 6.66 -10.33 0.94
CA ASN A 26 6.09 -9.86 2.20
C ASN A 26 7.17 -9.87 3.30
N MET A 27 7.38 -8.73 3.94
CA MET A 27 8.35 -8.60 5.04
C MET A 27 8.05 -9.53 6.22
N LYS A 28 6.77 -9.89 6.45
CA LYS A 28 6.36 -10.78 7.54
C LYS A 28 6.64 -12.27 7.26
N GLN A 29 7.02 -12.63 6.03
CA GLN A 29 7.37 -14.01 5.69
C GLN A 29 8.86 -14.25 5.96
N GLU A 30 9.21 -15.49 6.35
CA GLU A 30 10.60 -15.92 6.53
C GLU A 30 11.38 -15.82 5.21
N SER A 31 11.93 -14.64 4.98
CA SER A 31 12.82 -14.30 3.89
C SER A 31 13.81 -13.27 4.42
N SER A 32 14.99 -13.17 3.81
CA SER A 32 15.91 -12.08 4.11
C SER A 32 15.75 -11.05 3.01
N GLY A 33 15.16 -9.91 3.34
CA GLY A 33 14.97 -8.78 2.43
C GLY A 33 15.47 -7.47 3.00
N THR A 34 15.51 -6.46 2.16
CA THR A 34 15.89 -5.10 2.54
C THR A 34 14.89 -4.09 1.98
N PHE A 35 14.61 -3.04 2.76
CA PHE A 35 13.94 -1.87 2.21
C PHE A 35 14.83 -1.21 1.17
N ILE A 36 14.18 -0.63 0.16
CA ILE A 36 14.86 0.31 -0.72
C ILE A 36 14.87 1.66 0.01
N PRO A 37 16.03 2.34 0.11
CA PRO A 37 16.11 3.62 0.80
C PRO A 37 15.05 4.59 0.30
N ASN A 38 14.29 5.15 1.24
CA ASN A 38 13.26 6.16 1.03
C ASN A 38 12.04 5.69 0.22
N VAL A 39 11.93 4.40 -0.08
CA VAL A 39 10.82 3.84 -0.84
C VAL A 39 10.01 2.90 0.05
N PHE A 40 8.73 3.24 0.23
CA PHE A 40 7.74 2.36 0.83
C PHE A 40 6.96 1.63 -0.26
N ILE A 41 6.89 0.31 -0.19
CA ILE A 41 6.18 -0.52 -1.17
C ILE A 41 5.12 -1.32 -0.43
N CYS A 42 3.86 -1.19 -0.84
CA CYS A 42 2.77 -2.00 -0.29
C CYS A 42 1.90 -2.58 -1.39
N ARG A 43 1.50 -3.83 -1.20
CA ARG A 43 0.54 -4.54 -2.05
C ARG A 43 -0.87 -4.38 -1.52
N ILE A 44 -1.79 -4.02 -2.41
CA ILE A 44 -3.23 -4.05 -2.16
C ILE A 44 -3.79 -5.38 -2.65
N GLY A 45 -4.24 -6.22 -1.71
CA GLY A 45 -4.58 -7.62 -1.97
C GLY A 45 -5.99 -7.89 -2.51
N SER A 46 -6.82 -6.86 -2.71
CA SER A 46 -8.19 -7.03 -3.23
C SER A 46 -8.67 -5.80 -3.97
N SER A 47 -9.79 -5.95 -4.68
CA SER A 47 -10.52 -4.84 -5.30
C SER A 47 -10.76 -3.66 -4.36
N MET A 48 -10.78 -2.46 -4.93
CA MET A 48 -10.99 -1.21 -4.23
C MET A 48 -12.41 -0.69 -4.46
N TYR A 49 -13.13 -0.45 -3.38
CA TYR A 49 -14.49 0.10 -3.39
C TYR A 49 -14.60 1.17 -2.31
N PHE A 50 -15.64 2.01 -2.38
CA PHE A 50 -15.83 3.08 -1.38
C PHE A 50 -15.68 2.61 0.08
N ALA A 51 -16.27 1.45 0.39
CA ALA A 51 -16.30 0.92 1.75
C ALA A 51 -14.92 0.54 2.32
N ASN A 52 -13.92 0.29 1.47
CA ASN A 52 -12.60 -0.19 1.91
C ASN A 52 -11.45 0.77 1.60
N ALA A 53 -11.63 1.71 0.67
CA ALA A 53 -10.56 2.63 0.27
C ALA A 53 -10.15 3.58 1.41
N SER A 54 -11.10 4.02 2.25
CA SER A 54 -10.78 4.81 3.45
C SER A 54 -9.94 4.02 4.47
N PHE A 55 -10.26 2.74 4.66
CA PHE A 55 -9.46 1.87 5.51
C PHE A 55 -8.03 1.71 4.97
N VAL A 56 -7.87 1.59 3.65
CA VAL A 56 -6.55 1.55 3.02
C VAL A 56 -5.76 2.81 3.31
N LYS A 57 -6.37 3.99 3.13
CA LYS A 57 -5.74 5.28 3.43
C LYS A 57 -5.19 5.35 4.85
N ASP A 58 -6.00 4.99 5.85
CA ASP A 58 -5.62 5.04 7.25
C ASP A 58 -4.44 4.09 7.54
N MET A 59 -4.46 2.90 6.96
CA MET A 59 -3.39 1.93 7.11
C MET A 59 -2.09 2.36 6.43
N LEU A 60 -2.16 2.97 5.24
CA LEU A 60 -0.98 3.53 4.55
C LEU A 60 -0.32 4.61 5.40
N LEU A 61 -1.14 5.52 5.98
CA LEU A 61 -0.64 6.58 6.85
C LEU A 61 0.00 6.02 8.10
N ALA A 62 -0.62 5.02 8.74
CA ALA A 62 -0.05 4.34 9.90
C ALA A 62 1.31 3.73 9.57
N TYR A 63 1.43 2.99 8.45
CA TYR A 63 2.69 2.35 8.06
C TYR A 63 3.80 3.34 7.71
N VAL A 64 3.48 4.43 7.03
CA VAL A 64 4.48 5.48 6.74
C VAL A 64 5.01 6.06 8.04
N ASN A 65 4.13 6.40 8.98
CA ASN A 65 4.54 6.94 10.28
C ASN A 65 5.37 5.94 11.09
N ASP A 66 4.98 4.66 11.11
CA ASP A 66 5.70 3.60 11.84
C ASP A 66 7.11 3.35 11.26
N LEU A 67 7.31 3.61 9.97
CA LEU A 67 8.58 3.41 9.28
C LEU A 67 9.48 4.66 9.28
N GLU A 68 8.99 5.82 9.72
CA GLU A 68 9.68 7.11 9.57
C GLU A 68 11.11 7.11 10.15
N GLU A 69 11.32 6.48 11.31
CA GLU A 69 12.64 6.41 11.96
C GLU A 69 13.59 5.39 11.30
N VAL A 70 13.05 4.42 10.57
CA VAL A 70 13.81 3.30 9.98
C VAL A 70 14.10 3.54 8.50
N ASN A 71 13.12 4.08 7.78
CA ASN A 71 13.13 4.35 6.36
C ASN A 71 12.16 5.51 6.05
N PRO A 72 12.61 6.77 6.22
CA PRO A 72 11.78 7.95 5.96
C PRO A 72 11.29 7.91 4.52
N THR A 73 9.98 7.96 4.34
CA THR A 73 9.38 7.69 3.03
C THR A 73 9.37 8.96 2.19
N GLU A 74 9.98 8.90 1.00
CA GLU A 74 9.86 9.95 -0.04
C GLU A 74 9.05 9.45 -1.25
N TYR A 75 9.04 8.13 -1.47
CA TYR A 75 8.32 7.49 -2.56
C TYR A 75 7.46 6.35 -2.03
N MET A 76 6.21 6.29 -2.46
CA MET A 76 5.27 5.21 -2.18
C MET A 76 4.93 4.47 -3.46
N ILE A 77 5.08 3.14 -3.46
CA ILE A 77 4.63 2.28 -4.56
C ILE A 77 3.45 1.45 -4.06
N LEU A 78 2.29 1.68 -4.67
CA LEU A 78 1.08 0.90 -4.46
C LEU A 78 1.05 -0.24 -5.48
N GLU A 79 1.52 -1.42 -5.09
CA GLU A 79 1.51 -2.60 -5.94
C GLU A 79 0.08 -3.15 -6.06
N MET A 80 -0.58 -2.82 -7.18
CA MET A 80 -2.00 -3.09 -7.42
C MET A 80 -2.27 -4.27 -8.36
N THR A 81 -1.29 -5.13 -8.69
CA THR A 81 -1.50 -6.33 -9.54
C THR A 81 -2.67 -7.20 -9.08
N PRO A 82 -2.93 -7.42 -7.77
CA PRO A 82 -4.07 -8.22 -7.32
C PRO A 82 -5.43 -7.50 -7.41
N VAL A 83 -5.46 -6.20 -7.68
CA VAL A 83 -6.69 -5.39 -7.71
C VAL A 83 -7.40 -5.63 -9.04
N VAL A 84 -8.46 -6.45 -9.01
CA VAL A 84 -9.20 -6.83 -10.22
C VAL A 84 -10.29 -5.83 -10.63
N SER A 85 -10.70 -4.94 -9.72
CA SER A 85 -11.71 -3.91 -9.98
C SER A 85 -11.59 -2.72 -9.04
N ILE A 86 -11.99 -1.55 -9.55
CA ILE A 86 -12.08 -0.28 -8.82
C ILE A 86 -13.43 0.35 -9.20
N ASP A 87 -14.25 0.73 -8.22
CA ASP A 87 -15.47 1.52 -8.50
C ASP A 87 -15.16 3.02 -8.63
N SER A 88 -16.09 3.79 -9.22
CA SER A 88 -15.88 5.22 -9.47
C SER A 88 -15.63 6.03 -8.19
N THR A 89 -16.24 5.62 -7.07
CA THR A 89 -16.09 6.30 -5.80
C THR A 89 -14.71 6.02 -5.17
N ALA A 90 -14.19 4.81 -5.32
CA ALA A 90 -12.86 4.43 -4.87
C ALA A 90 -11.77 5.13 -5.66
N VAL A 91 -11.99 5.43 -6.95
CA VAL A 91 -11.06 6.26 -7.74
C VAL A 91 -10.85 7.61 -7.05
N HIS A 92 -11.91 8.30 -6.64
CA HIS A 92 -11.79 9.58 -5.94
C HIS A 92 -11.03 9.45 -4.62
N ILE A 93 -11.24 8.37 -3.88
CA ILE A 93 -10.47 8.14 -2.64
C ILE A 93 -8.99 7.87 -2.94
N ILE A 94 -8.68 7.16 -4.03
CA ILE A 94 -7.29 6.95 -4.46
C ILE A 94 -6.64 8.28 -4.88
N GLU A 95 -7.37 9.15 -5.58
CA GLU A 95 -6.91 10.51 -5.90
C GLU A 95 -6.62 11.33 -4.64
N ASP A 96 -7.51 11.25 -3.64
CA ASP A 96 -7.32 11.89 -2.33
C ASP A 96 -6.10 11.32 -1.59
N ILE A 97 -5.89 10.01 -1.62
CA ILE A 97 -4.69 9.36 -1.05
C ILE A 97 -3.43 9.95 -1.70
N VAL A 98 -3.37 10.00 -3.04
CA VAL A 98 -2.21 10.53 -3.77
C VAL A 98 -1.98 12.01 -3.42
N SER A 99 -3.05 12.80 -3.35
CA SER A 99 -2.94 14.22 -3.03
C SER A 99 -2.47 14.46 -1.59
N ASP A 100 -2.97 13.69 -0.63
CA ASP A 100 -2.58 13.78 0.78
C ASP A 100 -1.12 13.41 1.01
N PHE A 101 -0.66 12.31 0.40
CA PHE A 101 0.74 11.90 0.49
C PHE A 101 1.66 12.90 -0.23
N ARG A 102 1.25 13.43 -1.38
CA ARG A 102 1.98 14.51 -2.06
C ARG A 102 2.09 15.77 -1.19
N GLY A 103 1.03 16.12 -0.46
CA GLY A 103 1.05 17.22 0.51
C GLY A 103 2.05 17.03 1.66
N ARG A 104 2.45 15.78 1.91
CA ARG A 104 3.49 15.40 2.89
C ARG A 104 4.89 15.25 2.26
N GLY A 105 5.04 15.56 0.97
CA GLY A 105 6.29 15.38 0.24
C GLY A 105 6.54 13.96 -0.28
N ILE A 106 5.54 13.07 -0.19
CA ILE A 106 5.65 11.68 -0.64
C ILE A 106 5.06 11.54 -2.05
N GLN A 107 5.85 11.02 -2.98
CA GLN A 107 5.40 10.76 -4.35
C GLN A 107 4.85 9.34 -4.49
N THR A 108 3.60 9.22 -4.93
CA THR A 108 2.95 7.92 -5.11
C THR A 108 3.02 7.44 -6.56
N ALA A 109 3.32 6.17 -6.75
CA ALA A 109 3.26 5.43 -8.02
C ALA A 109 2.46 4.13 -7.83
N PHE A 110 1.99 3.56 -8.94
CA PHE A 110 1.16 2.34 -9.00
C PHE A 110 1.81 1.28 -9.89
#